data_AF-A0A3B6EN76-F1
#
_entry.id   AF-A0A3B6EN76-F1
#
_cell.length_a   1.000
_cell.length_b   1.000
_cell.length_c   1.000
_cell.angle_alpha   90.00
_cell.angle_beta   90.00
_cell.angle_gamma   90.00
#
_symmetry.space_group_name_H-M   'P 1'
#
loop_
_entity.id
_entity.type
_entity.pdbx_description
1 polymer ?
#
loop_
_entity_poly.entity_id
_entity_poly.type
_entity_poly.pdbx_seq_one_letter_code
_entity_poly.pdbx_strand_id
1 'polypeptide(L)' 'MSTSEGSESVDSMDENMSQVPHARRSKVWEHYEVDLVLVDGDLKAVCKYCGAQLHTKFGTSRLRTHIAEACRSI' A
#
# COMPACT_ATOMS: atom_id res chain seq x y z
N MET A 1 -10.80 23.50 -46.62
CA MET A 1 -10.61 24.72 -45.80
C MET A 1 -10.97 24.30 -44.39
N SER A 2 -9.98 24.20 -43.51
CA SER A 2 -10.14 23.78 -42.11
C SER A 2 -10.45 25.01 -41.24
N THR A 3 -11.34 24.84 -40.26
CA THR A 3 -11.64 25.66 -39.06
C THR A 3 -12.96 25.07 -38.53
N SER A 4 -13.32 24.93 -37.26
CA SER A 4 -12.95 25.56 -35.99
C SER A 4 -13.79 24.76 -34.95
N GLU A 5 -13.29 24.26 -33.82
CA GLU A 5 -13.06 24.91 -32.52
C GLU A 5 -13.92 24.22 -31.42
N GLY A 6 -13.41 24.18 -30.18
CA GLY A 6 -14.18 23.89 -28.96
C GLY A 6 -13.95 22.49 -28.39
N SER A 7 -12.78 22.15 -27.82
CA SER A 7 -12.21 22.66 -26.55
C SER A 7 -13.10 22.35 -25.33
N GLU A 8 -12.74 21.24 -24.69
CA GLU A 8 -12.70 20.98 -23.24
C GLU A 8 -13.66 21.74 -22.31
N SER A 9 -14.57 20.98 -21.70
CA SER A 9 -15.06 21.29 -20.35
C SER A 9 -14.35 20.34 -19.39
N VAL A 10 -13.38 20.89 -18.66
CA VAL A 10 -12.71 20.24 -17.54
C VAL A 10 -13.70 20.09 -16.39
N ASP A 11 -14.21 18.86 -16.20
CA ASP A 11 -15.05 18.57 -15.04
C ASP A 11 -14.18 18.58 -13.79
N SER A 12 -14.50 19.56 -12.95
CA SER A 12 -14.41 19.59 -11.49
C SER A 12 -13.17 18.94 -10.87
N MET A 13 -12.28 19.81 -10.41
CA MET A 13 -11.20 19.49 -9.49
C MET A 13 -11.81 19.06 -8.15
N ASP A 14 -12.08 17.77 -8.00
CA ASP A 14 -12.33 17.15 -6.70
C ASP A 14 -10.97 16.96 -6.01
N GLU A 15 -10.61 17.93 -5.19
CA GLU A 15 -9.53 17.86 -4.22
C GLU A 15 -9.92 16.88 -3.09
N ASN A 16 -10.12 15.59 -3.41
CA ASN A 16 -10.11 14.54 -2.39
C ASN A 16 -8.67 14.09 -2.15
N MET A 17 -8.02 14.83 -1.26
CA MET A 17 -6.74 14.49 -0.65
C MET A 17 -6.77 13.01 -0.18
N SER A 18 -5.78 12.22 -0.63
CA SER A 18 -5.38 10.93 -0.03
C SER A 18 -6.29 9.73 -0.41
N GLN A 19 -5.85 8.62 -0.98
CA GLN A 19 -4.56 7.95 -0.94
C GLN A 19 -4.38 7.09 -2.21
N VAL A 20 -3.16 7.14 -2.72
CA VAL A 20 -2.46 6.22 -3.64
C VAL A 20 -3.33 5.14 -4.30
N PRO A 21 -3.41 5.10 -5.65
CA PRO A 21 -4.11 4.03 -6.35
C PRO A 21 -3.56 2.70 -5.84
N HIS A 22 -4.46 1.76 -5.57
CA HIS A 22 -4.23 0.43 -5.04
C HIS A 22 -3.30 -0.36 -5.97
N ALA A 23 -2.03 0.05 -6.04
CA ALA A 23 -1.00 -0.49 -6.90
C ALA A 23 -0.80 -1.92 -6.44
N ARG A 24 -1.41 -2.86 -7.17
CA ARG A 24 -1.42 -4.31 -7.00
C ARG A 24 -0.44 -4.74 -5.92
N ARG A 25 -0.87 -4.65 -4.64
CA ARG A 25 0.01 -4.93 -3.52
C ARG A 25 0.45 -6.39 -3.72
N SER A 26 1.76 -6.65 -3.58
CA SER A 26 2.31 -8.01 -3.67
C SER A 26 1.50 -8.97 -2.78
N LYS A 27 1.23 -10.21 -3.23
CA LYS A 27 0.34 -11.18 -2.52
C LYS A 27 0.65 -11.34 -1.03
N VAL A 28 1.92 -11.17 -0.65
CA VAL A 28 2.36 -11.22 0.74
C VAL A 28 1.59 -10.27 1.67
N TRP A 29 1.09 -9.13 1.17
CA TRP A 29 0.32 -8.16 1.96
C TRP A 29 -1.03 -8.69 2.43
N GLU A 30 -1.55 -9.78 1.87
CA GLU A 30 -2.79 -10.42 2.34
C GLU A 30 -2.64 -10.94 3.78
N HIS A 31 -1.42 -11.33 4.15
CA HIS A 31 -1.05 -11.85 5.48
C HIS A 31 -0.75 -10.76 6.53
N TYR A 32 -0.85 -9.49 6.15
CA TYR A 32 -0.56 -8.34 6.99
C TYR A 32 -1.75 -7.40 7.05
N GLU A 33 -1.83 -6.63 8.12
CA GLU A 33 -2.80 -5.54 8.24
C GLU A 33 -2.66 -4.55 7.09
N VAL A 34 -3.80 -4.03 6.63
CA VAL A 34 -3.85 -3.09 5.51
C VAL A 34 -3.19 -1.76 5.89
N ASP A 35 -3.36 -1.38 7.15
CA ASP A 35 -2.82 -0.18 7.76
C ASP A 35 -1.43 -0.45 8.35
N LEU A 36 -0.48 0.38 7.94
CA LEU A 36 0.86 0.39 8.51
C LEU A 36 0.83 1.21 9.80
N VAL A 37 1.48 0.70 10.85
CA VAL A 37 1.62 1.41 12.12
C VAL A 37 2.90 2.23 12.13
N LEU A 38 2.82 3.50 12.52
CA LEU A 38 4.00 4.34 12.72
C LEU A 38 4.58 4.07 14.12
N VAL A 39 5.76 3.48 14.16
CA VAL A 39 6.46 3.14 15.40
C VAL A 39 7.88 3.71 15.32
N ASP A 40 8.22 4.59 16.26
CA ASP A 40 9.52 5.29 16.32
C ASP A 40 9.89 6.05 15.02
N GLY A 41 8.89 6.59 14.32
CA GLY A 41 9.06 7.29 13.04
C GLY A 41 9.10 6.38 11.81
N ASP A 42 8.97 5.06 12.00
CA ASP A 42 9.00 4.06 10.92
C ASP A 42 7.63 3.41 10.72
N LEU A 43 7.19 3.35 9.46
CA LEU A 43 6.01 2.55 9.10
C LEU A 43 6.35 1.05 9.17
N LYS A 44 5.57 0.31 9.96
CA LYS A 44 5.70 -1.13 10.15
C LYS A 44 4.43 -1.84 9.72
N ALA A 45 4.60 -2.97 9.05
CA ALA A 45 3.52 -3.90 8.73
C ALA A 45 3.27 -4.81 9.93
N VAL A 46 2.01 -5.04 10.27
CA VAL A 46 1.62 -5.93 11.37
C VAL A 46 1.14 -7.25 10.78
N CYS A 47 1.72 -8.37 11.20
CA CYS A 47 1.27 -9.70 10.78
C CYS A 47 -0.09 -10.03 11.43
N LYS A 48 -1.07 -10.44 10.61
CA LYS A 48 -2.42 -10.80 11.10
C LYS A 48 -2.45 -12.04 12.00
N TYR A 49 -1.47 -12.93 11.85
CA TYR A 49 -1.47 -14.23 12.54
C TYR A 49 -0.81 -14.14 13.92
N CYS A 50 0.36 -13.52 14.00
CA CYS A 50 1.16 -13.49 15.23
C CYS A 50 1.32 -12.08 15.83
N GLY A 51 0.79 -11.04 15.17
CA GLY A 51 0.92 -9.65 15.61
C GLY A 51 2.32 -9.05 15.49
N ALA A 52 3.28 -9.77 14.88
CA ALA A 52 4.64 -9.29 14.72
C ALA A 52 4.70 -8.04 13.82
N GLN A 53 5.50 -7.05 14.22
CA GLN A 53 5.70 -5.81 13.47
C GLN A 53 6.98 -5.90 12.65
N LEU A 54 6.87 -5.73 11.33
CA LEU A 54 7.99 -5.81 10.40
C LEU A 54 8.19 -4.48 9.65
N HIS A 55 9.44 -4.02 9.59
CA HIS A 55 9.79 -2.83 8.81
C HIS A 55 9.61 -3.08 7.31
N THR A 56 9.01 -2.11 6.62
CA THR A 56 8.70 -2.19 5.18
C THR A 56 9.63 -1.33 4.32
N LYS A 57 10.56 -0.58 4.94
CA LYS A 57 11.48 0.38 4.27
C LYS A 57 12.27 -0.18 3.09
N PHE A 58 12.62 -1.47 3.10
CA PHE A 58 13.49 -2.09 2.09
C PHE A 58 12.79 -3.17 1.25
N GLY A 59 11.46 -3.07 1.11
CA GLY A 59 10.65 -4.00 0.33
C GLY A 59 10.04 -5.14 1.16
N THR A 60 9.47 -6.11 0.45
CA THR A 60 8.59 -7.14 1.05
C THR A 60 9.28 -8.49 1.31
N SER A 61 10.58 -8.63 1.05
CA SER A 61 11.31 -9.88 1.26
C SER A 61 11.22 -10.36 2.72
N ARG A 62 11.37 -9.44 3.69
CA ARG A 62 11.23 -9.76 5.11
C ARG A 62 9.81 -10.22 5.47
N LEU A 63 8.80 -9.57 4.90
CA LEU A 63 7.40 -9.95 5.11
C LEU A 63 7.17 -11.38 4.60
N ARG A 64 7.76 -11.72 3.46
CA ARG A 64 7.59 -13.02 2.80
C ARG A 64 8.32 -14.13 3.55
N THR A 65 9.58 -13.91 3.96
CA THR A 65 10.32 -14.85 4.82
C THR A 65 9.64 -15.03 6.17
N HIS A 66 9.07 -13.98 6.75
CA HIS A 66 8.32 -14.10 7.99
C HIS A 66 7.16 -15.08 7.84
N ILE A 67 6.32 -14.92 6.81
CA ILE A 67 5.19 -15.82 6.57
C ILE A 67 5.62 -17.25 6.28
N ALA A 68 6.71 -17.46 5.53
CA ALA A 68 7.18 -18.79 5.17
C ALA A 68 7.85 -19.55 6.32
N GLU A 69 8.65 -18.87 7.15
CA GLU A 69 9.61 -19.55 8.04
C GLU A 69 9.50 -19.13 9.52
N ALA A 70 9.04 -17.90 9.81
CA ALA A 70 9.14 -17.33 11.15
C ALA A 70 7.79 -17.09 11.84
N CYS A 71 6.68 -17.16 11.10
CA CYS A 71 5.35 -16.95 11.62
C CYS A 71 4.93 -18.21 12.39
N ARG A 72 4.92 -18.13 13.72
CA ARG A 72 4.60 -19.28 14.59
C ARG A 72 3.10 -19.62 14.65
N SER A 73 2.27 -18.82 13.97
CA SER A 73 0.80 -18.86 14.07
C SER A 73 0.13 -19.12 12.72
N ILE A 74 0.91 -19.53 11.71
CA ILE A 74 0.41 -19.95 10.39
C ILE A 74 0.39 -21.47 10.25
#